data_AF-A0A821KH92-F1
#
_entry.id   AF-A0A821KH92-F1
#
_cell.length_a   1.000
_cell.length_b   1.000
_cell.length_c   1.000
_cell.angle_alpha   90.00
_cell.angle_beta   90.00
_cell.angle_gamma   90.00
#
_symmetry.space_group_name_H-M   'P 1'
#
loop_
_entity.id
_entity.type
_entity.pdbx_description
1 polymer ?
#
loop_
_entity_poly.entity_id
_entity_poly.type
_entity_poly.pdbx_seq_one_letter_code
_entity_poly.pdbx_strand_id
1 'polypeptide(L)'
;DENKKWIIKMSLCGEDEHDLKEVLADMKKQNGTGETSLWALGKLLWMMGKLDLAEHYYSRLLQEIPSNDPSRRSLYADLSQIASQQGDYDKSVWWRQKSLEMKEQATTSNSLKSGKIIRAIFRCYEQ
;
A
#
# COMPACT_ATOMS: atom_id res chain seq x y z
N ASP A 1 -1.29 14.15 -16.07
CA ASP A 1 -0.99 13.47 -14.79
C ASP A 1 -0.98 14.46 -13.66
N GLU A 2 -1.94 14.37 -12.75
CA GLU A 2 -1.97 15.17 -11.52
C GLU A 2 -0.72 14.94 -10.67
N ASN A 3 -0.21 13.70 -10.62
CA ASN A 3 1.03 13.38 -9.91
C ASN A 3 2.21 14.26 -10.35
N LYS A 4 2.38 14.50 -11.67
CA LYS A 4 3.47 15.34 -12.18
C LYS A 4 3.32 16.80 -11.73
N LYS A 5 2.09 17.30 -11.62
CA LYS A 5 1.81 18.65 -11.12
C LYS A 5 2.24 18.80 -9.66
N TRP A 6 1.99 17.78 -8.83
CA TRP A 6 2.41 17.77 -7.42
C TRP A 6 3.92 17.62 -7.24
N ILE A 7 4.58 16.79 -8.07
CA ILE A 7 6.06 16.68 -8.08
C ILE A 7 6.68 18.05 -8.34
N ILE A 8 6.18 18.78 -9.34
CA ILE A 8 6.69 20.12 -9.68
C ILE A 8 6.43 21.10 -8.54
N LYS A 9 5.21 21.14 -7.98
CA LYS A 9 4.89 22.01 -6.82
C LYS A 9 5.83 21.76 -5.64
N MET A 10 6.15 20.49 -5.35
CA MET A 10 7.06 20.08 -4.26
C MET A 10 8.56 20.17 -4.57
N SER A 11 8.93 20.37 -5.83
CA SER A 11 10.33 20.66 -6.18
C SER A 11 10.61 22.16 -6.16
N LEU A 12 9.56 22.99 -6.28
CA LEU A 12 9.63 24.45 -6.23
C LEU A 12 9.53 24.99 -4.80
N CYS A 13 8.69 24.37 -3.98
CA CYS A 13 8.68 24.51 -2.53
C CYS A 13 9.79 23.61 -1.95
N GLY A 14 10.62 24.09 -1.03
CA GLY A 14 11.74 23.32 -0.47
C GLY A 14 11.30 22.07 0.30
N GLU A 15 12.24 21.40 0.97
CA GLU A 15 11.94 20.22 1.81
C GLU A 15 11.18 20.53 3.12
N ASP A 16 10.41 21.62 3.14
CA ASP A 16 9.72 22.06 4.34
C ASP A 16 8.48 21.20 4.61
N GLU A 17 8.40 20.64 5.82
CA GLU A 17 7.28 19.81 6.26
C GLU A 17 5.93 20.55 6.19
N HIS A 18 5.96 21.89 6.18
CA HIS A 18 4.80 22.75 6.02
C HIS A 18 4.23 22.70 4.59
N ASP A 19 5.09 22.78 3.59
CA ASP A 19 4.69 22.78 2.18
C ASP A 19 4.15 21.41 1.77
N LEU A 20 4.72 20.34 2.34
CA LEU A 20 4.23 18.98 2.18
C LEU A 20 2.79 18.81 2.69
N LYS A 21 2.47 19.44 3.82
CA LYS A 21 1.11 19.43 4.40
C LYS A 21 0.12 20.19 3.52
N GLU A 22 0.53 21.29 2.90
CA GLU A 22 -0.31 22.06 1.99
C GLU A 22 -0.62 21.25 0.71
N VAL A 23 0.40 20.64 0.10
CA VAL A 23 0.22 19.76 -1.07
C VAL A 23 -0.67 18.56 -0.74
N LEU A 24 -0.51 17.98 0.45
CA LEU A 24 -1.40 16.93 0.95
C LEU A 24 -2.86 17.39 1.08
N ALA A 25 -3.09 18.57 1.65
CA ALA A 25 -4.41 19.13 1.82
C ALA A 25 -5.09 19.38 0.47
N ASP A 26 -4.34 19.92 -0.49
CA ASP A 26 -4.78 20.11 -1.87
C ASP A 26 -5.09 18.78 -2.58
N MET A 27 -4.24 17.76 -2.41
CA MET A 27 -4.44 16.42 -2.96
C MET A 27 -5.68 15.74 -2.35
N LYS A 28 -5.88 15.84 -1.03
CA LYS A 28 -7.08 15.32 -0.35
C LYS A 28 -8.35 15.97 -0.87
N LYS A 29 -8.33 17.29 -1.06
CA LYS A 29 -9.47 18.06 -1.57
C LYS A 29 -9.84 17.65 -2.99
N GLN A 30 -8.87 17.22 -3.79
CA GLN A 30 -9.07 16.81 -5.18
C GLN A 30 -9.46 15.33 -5.33
N ASN A 31 -8.88 14.42 -4.52
CA ASN A 31 -9.06 12.96 -4.66
C ASN A 31 -10.05 12.31 -3.68
N GLY A 32 -10.66 13.05 -2.75
CA GLY A 32 -11.85 12.62 -2.01
C GLY A 32 -11.68 11.48 -0.99
N THR A 33 -10.54 10.80 -0.90
CA THR A 33 -10.30 9.73 0.09
C THR A 33 -8.90 9.82 0.71
N GLY A 34 -8.83 9.72 2.04
CA GLY A 34 -7.58 9.90 2.80
C GLY A 34 -6.53 8.82 2.52
N GLU A 35 -6.95 7.59 2.20
CA GLU A 35 -6.06 6.45 1.92
C GLU A 35 -5.26 6.65 0.63
N THR A 36 -5.89 7.17 -0.42
CA THR A 36 -5.22 7.50 -1.69
C THR A 36 -4.22 8.64 -1.52
N SER A 37 -4.45 9.56 -0.57
CA SER A 37 -3.57 10.71 -0.35
C SER A 37 -2.20 10.33 0.24
N LEU A 38 -2.17 9.45 1.25
CA LEU A 38 -0.92 8.99 1.87
C LEU A 38 -0.15 8.05 0.94
N TRP A 39 -0.86 7.20 0.20
CA TRP A 39 -0.20 6.34 -0.79
C TRP A 39 0.41 7.17 -1.91
N ALA A 40 -0.35 8.11 -2.49
CA ALA A 40 0.17 8.99 -3.52
C ALA A 40 1.39 9.75 -3.03
N LEU A 41 1.39 10.24 -1.78
CA LEU A 41 2.54 10.90 -1.19
C LEU A 41 3.76 9.98 -1.05
N GLY A 42 3.61 8.80 -0.46
CA GLY A 42 4.71 7.84 -0.34
C GLY A 42 5.30 7.48 -1.70
N LYS A 43 4.45 7.38 -2.73
CA LYS A 43 4.88 7.14 -4.11
C LYS A 43 5.63 8.33 -4.72
N LEU A 44 5.18 9.56 -4.45
CA LEU A 44 5.85 10.77 -4.89
C LEU A 44 7.24 10.91 -4.26
N LEU A 45 7.33 10.70 -2.94
CA LEU A 45 8.59 10.73 -2.19
C LEU A 45 9.56 9.66 -2.70
N TRP A 46 9.03 8.47 -2.98
CA TRP A 46 9.80 7.39 -3.56
C TRP A 46 10.35 7.76 -4.96
N MET A 47 9.51 8.35 -5.83
CA MET A 47 9.96 8.84 -7.13
C MET A 47 11.01 9.96 -7.04
N MET A 48 11.01 10.73 -5.96
CA MET A 48 12.03 11.75 -5.67
C MET A 48 13.32 11.17 -5.07
N GLY A 49 13.38 9.85 -4.81
CA GLY A 49 14.53 9.22 -4.17
C GLY A 49 14.60 9.43 -2.65
N LYS A 50 13.57 10.04 -2.04
CA LYS A 50 13.48 10.25 -0.59
C LYS A 50 12.96 8.98 0.08
N LEU A 51 13.78 7.93 0.06
CA LEU A 51 13.39 6.58 0.48
C LEU A 51 12.96 6.49 1.95
N ASP A 52 13.67 7.18 2.85
CA ASP A 52 13.36 7.15 4.29
C ASP A 52 11.99 7.78 4.59
N LEU A 53 11.67 8.89 3.93
CA LEU A 53 10.36 9.54 4.06
C LEU A 53 9.27 8.69 3.41
N ALA A 54 9.52 8.12 2.24
CA ALA A 54 8.56 7.22 1.58
C ALA A 54 8.20 6.03 2.48
N GLU A 55 9.21 5.41 3.10
CA GLU A 55 9.02 4.33 4.06
C GLU A 55 8.21 4.77 5.30
N HIS A 56 8.51 5.95 5.85
CA HIS A 56 7.78 6.49 6.99
C HIS A 56 6.27 6.64 6.70
N TYR A 57 5.92 7.25 5.56
CA TYR A 57 4.53 7.46 5.18
C TYR A 57 3.80 6.15 4.84
N TYR A 58 4.45 5.21 4.17
CA TYR A 58 3.85 3.89 3.93
C TYR A 58 3.68 3.08 5.21
N SER A 59 4.62 3.16 6.15
CA SER A 59 4.49 2.51 7.46
C SER A 59 3.33 3.09 8.27
N ARG A 60 3.14 4.42 8.20
CA ARG A 60 1.98 5.08 8.81
C ARG A 60 0.67 4.66 8.14
N LEU A 61 0.61 4.67 6.81
CA LEU A 61 -0.56 4.23 6.05
C LEU A 61 -0.93 2.78 6.41
N LEU A 62 0.07 1.92 6.61
CA LEU A 62 -0.13 0.54 7.04
C LEU A 62 -0.78 0.42 8.43
N GLN A 63 -0.59 1.40 9.32
CA GLN A 63 -1.26 1.45 10.62
C GLN A 63 -2.71 1.95 10.51
N GLU A 64 -2.99 2.81 9.52
CA GLU A 64 -4.33 3.38 9.29
C GLU A 64 -5.26 2.42 8.54
N ILE A 65 -4.71 1.55 7.68
CA ILE A 65 -5.49 0.57 6.90
C ILE A 65 -5.84 -0.68 7.74
N PRO A 66 -7.10 -1.18 7.72
CA PRO A 66 -7.49 -2.40 8.43
C PRO A 66 -6.66 -3.63 8.06
N SER A 67 -6.35 -4.50 9.02
CA SER A 67 -5.50 -5.69 8.80
C SER A 67 -5.98 -6.66 7.71
N ASN A 68 -7.29 -6.67 7.41
CA ASN A 68 -7.90 -7.52 6.39
C ASN A 68 -8.03 -6.83 5.02
N ASP A 69 -7.55 -5.59 4.89
CA ASP A 69 -7.66 -4.85 3.64
C ASP A 69 -6.71 -5.44 2.57
N PRO A 70 -7.21 -5.74 1.36
CA PRO A 70 -6.39 -6.28 0.28
C PRO A 70 -5.25 -5.34 -0.17
N SER A 71 -5.39 -4.02 0.07
CA SER A 71 -4.41 -2.99 -0.28
C SER A 71 -3.09 -3.12 0.49
N ARG A 72 -3.11 -3.74 1.68
CA ARG A 72 -1.89 -3.99 2.48
C ARG A 72 -0.88 -4.84 1.71
N ARG A 73 -1.33 -5.75 0.85
CA ARG A 73 -0.44 -6.59 0.03
C ARG A 73 0.44 -5.73 -0.88
N SER A 74 -0.17 -4.75 -1.54
CA SER A 74 0.53 -3.81 -2.42
C SER A 74 1.45 -2.91 -1.60
N LEU A 75 1.00 -2.46 -0.43
CA LEU A 75 1.82 -1.64 0.48
C LEU A 75 3.07 -2.39 0.97
N TYR A 76 2.96 -3.69 1.28
CA TYR A 76 4.11 -4.54 1.60
C TYR A 76 5.06 -4.71 0.41
N ALA A 77 4.54 -4.79 -0.82
CA ALA A 77 5.39 -4.88 -2.01
C ALA A 77 6.17 -3.57 -2.23
N ASP A 78 5.50 -2.41 -2.07
CA ASP A 78 6.12 -1.10 -2.18
C ASP A 78 7.20 -0.90 -1.08
N LEU A 79 6.91 -1.26 0.17
CA LEU A 79 7.87 -1.22 1.28
C LEU A 79 9.07 -2.14 1.07
N SER A 80 8.85 -3.35 0.54
CA SER A 80 9.94 -4.28 0.19
C SER A 80 10.88 -3.68 -0.86
N GLN A 81 10.33 -2.98 -1.85
CA GLN A 81 11.12 -2.35 -2.90
C GLN A 81 11.92 -1.15 -2.38
N ILE A 82 11.32 -0.33 -1.53
CA ILE A 82 12.01 0.79 -0.87
C ILE A 82 13.17 0.26 -0.01
N ALA A 83 12.93 -0.75 0.83
CA ALA A 83 13.97 -1.36 1.65
C ALA A 83 15.12 -1.93 0.80
N SER A 84 14.80 -2.57 -0.34
CA SER A 84 15.82 -3.05 -1.28
C SER A 84 16.64 -1.91 -1.90
N GLN A 85 16.04 -0.75 -2.13
CA GLN A 85 16.75 0.42 -2.67
C GLN A 85 17.60 1.13 -1.60
N GLN A 86 17.19 1.07 -0.34
CA GLN A 86 17.99 1.52 0.81
C GLN A 86 19.17 0.57 1.12
N GLY A 87 19.20 -0.64 0.52
CA GLY A 87 20.21 -1.67 0.79
C GLY A 87 19.90 -2.54 2.01
N ASP A 88 18.72 -2.40 2.62
CA ASP A 88 18.26 -3.22 3.74
C ASP A 88 17.52 -4.46 3.21
N TYR A 89 18.30 -5.47 2.82
CA TYR A 89 17.79 -6.70 2.23
C TYR A 89 16.99 -7.54 3.23
N ASP A 90 17.36 -7.54 4.51
CA ASP A 90 16.66 -8.31 5.55
C ASP A 90 15.23 -7.78 5.71
N LYS A 91 15.08 -6.44 5.79
CA LYS A 91 13.78 -5.79 5.84
C LYS A 91 13.00 -5.97 4.55
N SER A 92 13.66 -5.94 3.39
CA SER A 92 13.03 -6.21 2.10
C SER A 92 12.43 -7.62 2.02
N VAL A 93 13.17 -8.63 2.49
CA VAL A 93 12.71 -10.03 2.56
C VAL A 93 11.55 -10.16 3.54
N TRP A 94 11.64 -9.53 4.71
CA TRP A 94 10.58 -9.56 5.71
C TRP A 94 9.26 -9.00 5.16
N TRP A 95 9.29 -7.86 4.46
CA TRP A 95 8.11 -7.30 3.81
C TRP A 95 7.55 -8.17 2.68
N ARG A 96 8.42 -8.79 1.86
CA ARG A 96 7.97 -9.78 0.87
C ARG A 96 7.24 -10.94 1.52
N GLN A 97 7.78 -11.47 2.61
CA GLN A 97 7.18 -12.60 3.31
C GLN A 97 5.77 -12.25 3.80
N LYS A 98 5.58 -11.05 4.36
CA LYS A 98 4.26 -10.54 4.74
C LYS A 98 3.28 -10.44 3.57
N SER A 99 3.74 -9.99 2.40
CA SER A 99 2.92 -9.92 1.19
C SER A 99 2.49 -11.30 0.69
N LEU A 100 3.40 -12.29 0.76
CA LEU A 100 3.15 -13.69 0.40
C LEU A 100 2.17 -14.37 1.36
N GLU A 101 2.33 -14.20 2.68
CA GLU A 101 1.41 -14.73 3.70
C GLU A 101 -0.04 -14.29 3.43
N MET A 102 -0.27 -13.02 3.08
CA MET A 102 -1.59 -12.52 2.70
C MET A 102 -2.12 -13.09 1.37
N LYS A 103 -1.23 -13.49 0.45
CA LYS A 103 -1.62 -14.15 -0.80
C LYS A 103 -2.05 -15.59 -0.52
N GLU A 104 -1.30 -16.31 0.31
CA GLU A 104 -1.59 -17.70 0.68
C GLU A 104 -2.89 -17.81 1.49
N GLN A 105 -3.10 -16.93 2.48
CA GLN A 105 -4.34 -16.87 3.26
C GLN A 105 -5.56 -16.61 2.38
N ALA A 106 -5.45 -15.69 1.40
CA ALA A 106 -6.53 -15.42 0.45
C ALA A 106 -6.84 -16.65 -0.43
N THR A 107 -5.81 -17.37 -0.87
CA THR A 107 -5.95 -18.56 -1.73
C THR A 107 -6.58 -19.73 -0.98
N THR A 108 -6.13 -19.99 0.26
CA THR A 108 -6.68 -21.04 1.14
C THR A 108 -8.11 -20.72 1.57
N SER A 109 -8.43 -19.45 1.85
CA SER A 109 -9.80 -19.03 2.12
C SER A 109 -10.71 -19.26 0.91
N ASN A 110 -10.22 -18.96 -0.29
CA ASN A 110 -10.98 -19.17 -1.52
C ASN A 110 -11.24 -20.66 -1.79
N SER A 111 -10.23 -21.52 -1.68
CA SER A 111 -10.38 -22.96 -1.87
C SER A 111 -11.33 -23.60 -0.84
N LEU A 112 -11.27 -23.18 0.43
CA LEU A 112 -12.19 -23.63 1.48
C LEU A 112 -13.63 -23.19 1.21
N LYS A 113 -13.86 -21.98 0.71
CA LYS A 113 -15.19 -21.50 0.30
C LYS A 113 -15.75 -22.30 -0.86
N SER A 114 -14.94 -22.53 -1.91
CA SER A 114 -15.32 -23.36 -3.05
C SER A 114 -15.66 -24.80 -2.61
N GLY A 115 -14.86 -25.39 -1.72
CA GLY A 115 -15.11 -26.73 -1.17
C GLY A 115 -16.40 -26.81 -0.35
N LYS A 116 -16.72 -25.78 0.45
CA LYS A 116 -18.00 -25.70 1.17
C LYS A 116 -19.20 -25.61 0.22
N ILE A 117 -19.09 -24.83 -0.86
CA ILE A 117 -20.15 -24.70 -1.88
C ILE A 117 -20.37 -26.04 -2.59
N ILE A 118 -19.31 -26.71 -3.04
CA ILE A 118 -19.40 -28.02 -3.71
C ILE A 118 -20.08 -29.04 -2.79
N ARG A 119 -19.72 -29.08 -1.50
CA ARG A 119 -20.32 -29.99 -0.51
C ARG A 119 -21.78 -29.68 -0.18
N ALA A 120 -22.18 -28.41 -0.29
CA ALA A 120 -23.58 -28.01 -0.13
C ALA A 120 -24.42 -28.43 -1.35
N ILE A 121 -23.90 -28.22 -2.56
CA ILE A 121 -24.54 -28.67 -3.81
C ILE A 121 -24.71 -30.19 -3.79
N PHE A 122 -23.67 -30.96 -3.46
CA PHE A 122 -23.74 -32.42 -3.41
C PHE A 122 -24.85 -32.92 -2.45
N ARG A 123 -24.98 -32.31 -1.27
CA ARG A 123 -26.06 -32.62 -0.31
C ARG A 123 -27.47 -32.26 -0.79
N CYS A 124 -27.60 -31.33 -1.72
CA CYS A 124 -28.88 -31.00 -2.35
C CYS A 124 -29.24 -31.96 -3.48
N TYR A 125 -28.26 -32.65 -4.09
CA TYR A 125 -28.50 -33.63 -5.15
C TYR A 125 -28.66 -35.08 -4.63
N GLU A 126 -28.27 -35.36 -3.38
CA GLU A 126 -28.48 -36.66 -2.70
C GLU A 126 -29.81 -36.74 -1.90
N GLN A 127 -30.70 -35.75 -2.02
CA GLN A 127 -32.07 -35.77 -1.48
C GLN A 127 -33.07 -35.80 -2.63
#